data_AF-A0A7C4UY26-F1
#
_entry.id   AF-A0A7C4UY26-F1
#
_cell.length_a   1.000
_cell.length_b   1.000
_cell.length_c   1.000
_cell.angle_alpha   90.00
_cell.angle_beta   90.00
_cell.angle_gamma   90.00
#
_symmetry.space_group_name_H-M   'P 1'
#
loop_
_entity.id
_entity.type
_entity.pdbx_description
1 polymer ?
#
loop_
_entity_poly.entity_id
_entity_poly.type
_entity_poly.pdbx_seq_one_letter_code
_entity_poly.pdbx_strand_id
1 'polypeptide(L)'
;MIVTIDGPAGAGKSTAARELARRLDFDFLDTGAMYRVVALGAQRAGIDLNDEAGLSQLLHGLRLQMPGGRVLMNGEDVTEAIRTPEVTALARAVADCKLVRSHLSRLQRSLAEGRNLVTEGRDQ
;
A
#
# COMPACT_ATOMS: atom_id res chain seq x y z
N MET A 1 1.19 -18.03 3.46
CA MET A 1 1.88 -18.03 2.14
C MET A 1 1.58 -16.71 1.43
N ILE A 2 2.54 -16.12 0.72
CA ILE A 2 2.34 -14.87 -0.05
C ILE A 2 2.57 -15.17 -1.53
N VAL A 3 1.59 -14.82 -2.37
CA VAL A 3 1.68 -14.89 -3.83
C VAL A 3 1.70 -13.47 -4.38
N THR A 4 2.79 -13.07 -5.02
CA THR A 4 2.92 -11.76 -5.66
C THR A 4 2.69 -11.89 -7.17
N ILE A 5 1.83 -11.05 -7.75
CA ILE A 5 1.66 -10.90 -9.19
C ILE A 5 2.33 -9.61 -9.66
N ASP A 6 3.40 -9.74 -10.44
CA ASP A 6 4.19 -8.64 -10.99
C ASP A 6 3.91 -8.43 -12.49
N GLY A 7 4.12 -7.20 -12.96
CA GLY A 7 3.97 -6.84 -14.37
C GLY A 7 3.61 -5.36 -14.57
N PRO A 8 3.58 -4.84 -15.81
CA PRO A 8 3.41 -3.42 -16.08
C PRO A 8 2.02 -2.89 -15.68
N ALA A 9 1.92 -1.58 -15.44
CA ALA A 9 0.63 -0.92 -15.18
C ALA A 9 -0.34 -1.15 -16.34
N GLY A 10 -1.63 -1.33 -16.05
CA GLY A 10 -2.66 -1.59 -17.07
C GLY A 10 -2.75 -3.03 -17.59
N ALA A 11 -1.86 -3.94 -17.18
CA ALA A 11 -1.87 -5.35 -17.62
C ALA A 11 -2.99 -6.22 -17.02
N GLY A 12 -3.97 -5.64 -16.31
CA GLY A 12 -5.05 -6.40 -15.68
C GLY A 12 -4.66 -7.18 -14.40
N LYS A 13 -3.49 -6.89 -13.82
CA LYS A 13 -2.97 -7.57 -12.62
C LYS A 13 -3.96 -7.61 -11.46
N SER A 14 -4.68 -6.51 -11.20
CA SER A 14 -5.64 -6.46 -10.10
C SER A 14 -6.84 -7.35 -10.30
N THR A 15 -7.29 -7.49 -11.55
CA THR A 15 -8.33 -8.45 -11.89
C THR A 15 -7.83 -9.88 -11.68
N ALA A 16 -6.63 -10.19 -12.17
CA ALA A 16 -6.04 -11.53 -12.03
C ALA A 16 -5.74 -11.90 -10.57
N ALA A 17 -5.19 -10.98 -9.78
CA ALA A 17 -4.84 -11.18 -8.38
C ALA A 17 -6.09 -11.41 -7.52
N ARG A 18 -7.16 -10.64 -7.74
CA ARG A 18 -8.44 -10.84 -7.05
C ARG A 18 -9.08 -12.18 -7.40
N GLU A 19 -9.06 -12.56 -8.67
CA GLU A 19 -9.62 -13.85 -9.09
C GLU A 19 -8.80 -15.03 -8.55
N LEU A 20 -7.47 -14.90 -8.51
CA LEU A 20 -6.60 -15.90 -7.90
C LEU A 20 -6.85 -16.03 -6.39
N ALA A 21 -6.93 -14.90 -5.68
CA ALA A 21 -7.27 -14.87 -4.26
C ALA A 21 -8.58 -15.61 -3.99
N ARG A 22 -9.63 -15.30 -4.77
CA ARG A 22 -10.93 -15.95 -4.67
C ARG A 22 -10.87 -17.45 -4.92
N ARG A 23 -10.10 -17.91 -5.91
CA ARG A 23 -9.97 -19.35 -6.22
C ARG A 23 -9.19 -20.14 -5.18
N LEU A 24 -8.25 -19.48 -4.50
CA LEU A 24 -7.41 -20.10 -3.47
C LEU A 24 -7.97 -19.96 -2.05
N ASP A 25 -9.08 -19.23 -1.88
CA ASP A 25 -9.60 -18.80 -0.57
C ASP A 25 -8.55 -17.99 0.23
N PHE A 26 -7.83 -17.11 -0.49
CA PHE A 26 -6.80 -16.23 0.06
C PHE A 26 -7.34 -14.82 0.17
N ASP A 27 -6.74 -14.06 1.08
CA ASP A 27 -6.96 -12.63 1.15
C ASP A 27 -6.26 -11.90 0.01
N PHE A 28 -6.83 -10.78 -0.44
CA PHE A 28 -6.20 -9.90 -1.41
C PHE A 28 -5.65 -8.65 -0.72
N LEU A 29 -4.39 -8.31 -0.98
CA LEU A 29 -3.73 -7.11 -0.48
C LEU A 29 -3.38 -6.15 -1.63
N ASP A 30 -3.99 -4.97 -1.63
CA ASP A 30 -3.64 -3.86 -2.52
C ASP A 30 -2.42 -3.11 -1.96
N THR A 31 -1.21 -3.50 -2.36
CA THR A 31 0.03 -2.79 -1.99
C THR A 31 0.04 -1.35 -2.49
N GLY A 32 -0.63 -1.06 -3.62
CA GLY A 32 -0.79 0.29 -4.13
C GLY A 32 -1.54 1.19 -3.15
N ALA A 33 -2.51 0.64 -2.41
CA ALA A 33 -3.19 1.37 -1.34
C ALA A 33 -2.24 1.76 -0.20
N MET A 34 -1.26 0.92 0.12
CA MET A 34 -0.27 1.22 1.17
C MET A 34 0.56 2.47 0.81
N TYR A 35 1.02 2.58 -0.44
CA TYR A 35 1.74 3.76 -0.92
C TYR A 35 0.85 5.01 -0.94
N ARG A 36 -0.43 4.86 -1.33
CA ARG A 36 -1.40 5.98 -1.32
C ARG A 36 -1.72 6.44 0.11
N VAL A 37 -1.71 5.56 1.11
CA VAL A 37 -1.82 5.95 2.53
C VAL A 37 -0.64 6.81 2.96
N VAL A 38 0.59 6.44 2.60
CA VAL A 38 1.78 7.25 2.94
C VAL A 38 1.71 8.61 2.23
N ALA A 39 1.31 8.65 0.97
CA ALA A 39 1.12 9.89 0.22
C ALA A 39 0.07 10.80 0.87
N LEU A 40 -1.08 10.25 1.27
CA LEU A 40 -2.12 10.99 1.99
C LEU A 40 -1.62 11.52 3.33
N GLY A 41 -0.88 10.69 4.08
CA GLY A 41 -0.28 11.08 5.36
C GLY A 41 0.71 12.24 5.21
N ALA A 42 1.61 12.17 4.21
CA ALA A 42 2.56 13.22 3.92
C ALA A 42 1.86 14.52 3.49
N GLN A 43 0.86 14.41 2.60
CA GLN A 43 0.05 15.55 2.17
C GLN A 43 -0.67 16.24 3.33
N ARG A 44 -1.31 15.47 4.23
CA ARG A 44 -2.02 16.02 5.39
C ARG A 44 -1.07 16.65 6.42
N ALA A 45 0.15 16.13 6.55
CA ALA A 45 1.17 16.65 7.46
C ALA A 45 2.01 17.79 6.86
N GLY A 46 1.82 18.14 5.58
CA GLY A 46 2.63 19.14 4.89
C GLY A 46 4.10 18.72 4.72
N ILE A 47 4.37 17.41 4.65
CA ILE A 47 5.72 16.86 4.50
C ILE A 47 6.08 16.80 3.01
N ASP A 48 7.22 17.39 2.65
CA ASP A 48 7.79 17.25 1.31
C ASP A 48 8.19 15.79 1.07
N LEU A 49 7.89 15.24 -0.11
CA LEU A 49 8.24 13.85 -0.43
C LEU A 49 9.75 13.61 -0.58
N ASN A 50 10.55 14.67 -0.63
CA ASN A 50 12.01 14.62 -0.59
C ASN A 50 12.57 14.78 0.84
N ASP A 51 11.74 15.11 1.82
CA ASP A 51 12.14 15.15 3.23
C ASP A 51 12.15 13.74 3.82
N GLU A 52 13.29 13.06 3.71
CA GLU A 52 13.47 11.72 4.27
C GLU A 52 13.25 11.68 5.79
N ALA A 53 13.58 12.74 6.52
CA ALA A 53 13.42 12.77 7.97
C ALA A 53 11.93 12.88 8.35
N GLY A 54 11.19 13.78 7.68
CA GLY A 54 9.74 13.91 7.82
C GLY A 54 9.02 12.61 7.43
N LEU A 55 9.38 12.01 6.29
CA LEU A 55 8.82 10.72 5.87
C LEU A 55 9.14 9.60 6.86
N SER A 56 10.37 9.56 7.40
CA SER A 56 10.74 8.58 8.42
C SER A 56 9.86 8.73 9.67
N GLN A 57 9.65 9.94 10.15
CA GLN A 57 8.81 10.20 11.32
C GLN A 57 7.35 9.82 11.07
N LEU A 58 6.81 10.17 9.89
CA LEU A 58 5.47 9.76 9.46
C LEU A 58 5.32 8.22 9.48
N LEU A 59 6.28 7.50 8.90
CA LEU A 59 6.27 6.05 8.83
C LEU A 59 6.37 5.40 10.22
N HIS A 60 7.17 5.93 11.14
CA HIS A 60 7.26 5.41 12.51
C HIS A 60 5.93 5.53 13.28
N GLY A 61 5.15 6.59 13.01
CA GLY A 61 3.85 6.80 13.63
C GLY A 61 2.68 6.11 12.91
N LEU A 62 2.92 5.49 11.74
CA LEU A 62 1.86 4.98 10.88
C LEU A 62 1.31 3.65 11.40
N ARG A 63 0.03 3.64 11.77
CA ARG A 63 -0.75 2.41 12.00
C ARG A 63 -1.66 2.16 10.81
N LEU A 64 -1.30 1.18 9.98
CA LEU A 64 -2.09 0.75 8.82
C LEU A 64 -2.83 -0.55 9.11
N GLN A 65 -4.11 -0.61 8.79
CA GLN A 65 -4.91 -1.83 8.83
C GLN A 65 -5.74 -1.93 7.55
N MET A 66 -5.92 -3.15 7.02
CA MET A 66 -6.68 -3.36 5.78
C MET A 66 -7.74 -4.48 5.89
N PRO A 67 -8.76 -4.32 6.75
CA PRO A 67 -9.79 -5.34 6.96
C PRO A 67 -10.89 -5.28 5.90
N GLY A 68 -11.24 -6.42 5.29
CA GLY A 68 -12.44 -6.57 4.46
C GLY A 68 -12.57 -5.54 3.34
N GLY A 69 -11.46 -5.19 2.68
CA GLY A 69 -11.42 -4.22 1.59
C GLY A 69 -11.39 -2.74 2.00
N ARG A 70 -11.43 -2.44 3.31
CA ARG A 70 -11.22 -1.09 3.84
C ARG A 70 -9.75 -0.83 4.11
N VAL A 71 -9.37 0.45 4.15
CA VAL A 71 -8.02 0.91 4.48
C VAL A 71 -8.13 1.90 5.62
N LEU A 72 -7.55 1.55 6.77
CA LEU A 72 -7.55 2.38 7.96
C LEU A 72 -6.16 2.96 8.21
N MET A 73 -6.07 4.28 8.33
CA MET A 73 -4.87 5.01 8.71
C MET A 73 -5.07 5.59 10.10
N ASN A 74 -4.30 5.11 11.08
CA ASN A 74 -4.42 5.54 12.48
C ASN A 74 -5.85 5.42 13.04
N GLY A 75 -6.60 4.42 12.57
CA GLY A 75 -8.00 4.17 12.96
C GLY A 75 -9.05 4.91 12.12
N GLU A 76 -8.65 5.87 11.27
CA GLU A 76 -9.54 6.57 10.34
C GLU A 76 -9.72 5.75 9.05
N ASP A 77 -10.97 5.57 8.60
CA ASP A 77 -11.25 4.98 7.29
C ASP A 77 -10.90 5.96 6.18
N VAL A 78 -9.82 5.67 5.45
CA VAL A 78 -9.31 6.49 4.35
C VAL A 78 -9.55 5.83 2.99
N THR A 79 -10.38 4.80 2.92
CA THR A 79 -10.59 3.96 1.72
C THR A 79 -10.87 4.76 0.45
N GLU A 80 -11.69 5.81 0.54
CA GLU A 80 -12.00 6.69 -0.59
C GLU A 80 -10.99 7.84 -0.74
N ALA A 81 -10.49 8.40 0.37
CA ALA A 81 -9.52 9.50 0.35
C ALA A 81 -8.23 9.11 -0.39
N ILE A 82 -7.78 7.86 -0.24
CA ILE A 82 -6.58 7.35 -0.93
C ILE A 82 -6.78 7.12 -2.43
N ARG A 83 -8.01 7.23 -2.96
CA ARG A 83 -8.32 7.01 -4.38
C ARG A 83 -8.46 8.31 -5.18
N THR A 84 -8.30 9.45 -4.52
CA THR A 84 -8.33 10.75 -5.18
C THR A 84 -7.21 10.86 -6.22
N PRO A 85 -7.41 11.59 -7.33
CA PRO A 85 -6.38 11.82 -8.34
C PRO A 85 -5.10 12.40 -7.76
N GLU A 86 -5.23 13.33 -6.80
CA GLU A 86 -4.12 14.02 -6.15
C GLU A 86 -3.24 13.03 -5.38
N VAL A 87 -3.85 12.19 -4.53
CA VAL A 87 -3.10 11.17 -3.77
C VAL A 87 -2.49 10.12 -4.71
N THR A 88 -3.21 9.74 -5.76
CA THR A 88 -2.73 8.78 -6.75
C THR A 88 -1.50 9.29 -7.49
N ALA A 89 -1.46 10.58 -7.82
CA ALA A 89 -0.30 11.21 -8.44
C ALA A 89 0.92 11.22 -7.49
N LEU A 90 0.72 11.57 -6.23
CA LEU A 90 1.78 11.59 -5.20
C LEU A 90 2.33 10.20 -4.88
N ALA A 91 1.49 9.16 -4.93
CA ALA A 91 1.89 7.79 -4.59
C ALA A 91 3.01 7.23 -5.48
N ARG A 92 3.17 7.74 -6.70
CA ARG A 92 4.29 7.36 -7.57
C ARG A 92 5.62 7.82 -7.00
N ALA A 93 5.73 9.09 -6.61
CA ALA A 93 6.94 9.63 -6.00
C ALA A 93 7.27 8.93 -4.66
N VAL A 94 6.22 8.63 -3.87
CA VAL A 94 6.36 7.85 -2.64
C VAL A 94 6.88 6.42 -2.90
N ALA A 95 6.46 5.78 -3.99
CA ALA A 95 6.92 4.44 -4.37
C ALA A 95 8.39 4.42 -4.85
N ASP A 96 8.89 5.54 -5.37
CA ASP A 96 10.30 5.67 -5.78
C ASP A 96 11.24 5.84 -4.56
N CYS A 97 10.70 6.25 -3.41
CA CYS A 97 11.47 6.40 -2.16
C CYS A 97 11.84 5.06 -1.52
N LYS A 98 13.14 4.75 -1.46
CA LYS A 98 13.67 3.49 -0.89
C LYS A 98 13.31 3.30 0.59
N LEU A 99 13.30 4.38 1.37
CA LEU A 99 12.92 4.36 2.79
C LEU A 99 11.48 3.86 2.95
N VAL A 100 10.55 4.42 2.17
CA VAL A 100 9.14 4.04 2.17
C VAL A 100 8.97 2.59 1.73
N ARG A 101 9.58 2.19 0.59
CA ARG A 101 9.51 0.80 0.11
C ARG A 101 9.94 -0.20 1.17
N SER A 102 11.06 0.09 1.84
CA SER A 102 11.62 -0.79 2.88
C SER A 102 10.69 -0.92 4.09
N HIS A 103 10.05 0.19 4.50
CA HIS A 103 9.09 0.18 5.60
C HIS A 103 7.81 -0.58 5.23
N LEU A 104 7.22 -0.29 4.07
CA LEU A 104 6.00 -0.94 3.60
C LEU A 104 6.18 -2.43 3.33
N SER A 105 7.37 -2.86 2.89
CA SER A 105 7.69 -4.28 2.73
C SER A 105 7.64 -5.05 4.05
N ARG A 106 8.12 -4.44 5.16
CA ARG A 106 8.01 -5.05 6.49
C ARG A 106 6.57 -5.10 6.98
N LEU A 107 5.84 -4.01 6.78
CA LEU A 107 4.43 -3.91 7.14
C LEU A 107 3.56 -4.90 6.37
N GLN A 108 3.82 -5.09 5.08
CA GLN A 108 3.17 -6.09 4.24
C GLN A 108 3.37 -7.51 4.78
N ARG A 109 4.60 -7.85 5.19
CA ARG A 109 4.89 -9.16 5.81
C ARG A 109 4.14 -9.34 7.12
N SER A 110 4.11 -8.31 7.97
CA SER A 110 3.34 -8.33 9.22
C SER A 110 1.84 -8.47 8.99
N LEU A 111 1.27 -7.76 8.00
CA LEU A 111 -0.13 -7.92 7.59
C LEU A 111 -0.45 -9.32 7.04
N ALA A 112 0.59 -10.05 6.63
CA ALA A 112 0.51 -11.42 6.13
C ALA A 112 0.76 -12.52 7.15
N GLU A 113 1.15 -12.17 8.37
CA GLU A 113 1.36 -13.15 9.43
C GLU A 113 0.04 -13.89 9.75
N GLY A 114 0.10 -15.22 9.75
CA GLY A 114 -1.06 -16.09 9.99
C GLY A 114 -2.09 -16.13 8.85
N ARG A 115 -1.82 -15.51 7.69
CA ARG A 115 -2.75 -15.42 6.56
C ARG A 115 -2.13 -15.93 5.26
N ASN A 116 -3.00 -16.35 4.34
CA ASN A 116 -2.62 -16.61 2.96
C ASN A 116 -3.08 -15.44 2.10
N LEU A 117 -2.16 -14.81 1.39
CA LEU A 117 -2.43 -13.56 0.66
C LEU A 117 -1.96 -13.63 -0.78
N VAL A 118 -2.76 -13.03 -1.66
CA VAL A 118 -2.37 -12.62 -2.99
C VAL A 118 -2.19 -11.11 -2.99
N THR A 119 -1.09 -10.64 -3.55
CA THR A 119 -0.75 -9.23 -3.62
C THR A 119 -0.25 -8.91 -5.02
N GLU A 120 -0.36 -7.65 -5.40
CA GLU A 120 0.29 -7.15 -6.62
C GLU A 120 1.61 -6.48 -6.26
N GLY A 121 2.59 -6.58 -7.15
CA GLY A 121 3.75 -5.69 -7.18
C GLY A 121 3.69 -4.79 -8.41
N ARG A 122 4.40 -3.66 -8.36
CA ARG A 122 4.57 -2.80 -9.53
C ARG A 122 5.93 -2.99 -10.17
N ASP A 123 7.01 -3.04 -9.38
CA ASP A 123 8.37 -3.30 -9.85
C ASP A 123 9.20 -3.80 -8.63
N GLN A 124 10.13 -4.73 -8.85
CA GLN A 124 11.15 -5.16 -7.88
C GLN A 124 12.23 -4.09 -7.72
#